data_AF-M7NVG2-F1
#
_entry.id   AF-M7NVG2-F1
#
_cell.length_a   1.000
_cell.length_b   1.000
_cell.length_c   1.000
_cell.angle_alpha   90.00
_cell.angle_beta   90.00
_cell.angle_gamma   90.00
#
_symmetry.space_group_name_H-M   'P 1'
#
loop_
_entity.id
_entity.type
_entity.pdbx_description
1 polymer ?
#
loop_
_entity_poly.entity_id
_entity_poly.type
_entity_poly.pdbx_seq_one_letter_code
_entity_poly.pdbx_strand_id
1 'polypeptide(L)' 'MSGRQGGKLKPLKEPKKKKKELDEEDLAFKKKQNDNLKKEQEARKLLLSKKK' A
#
# COMPACT_ATOMS: atom_id res chain seq x y z
N MET A 1 -12.81 -14.29 -41.55
CA MET A 1 -12.97 -14.03 -40.11
C MET A 1 -11.92 -14.81 -39.34
N SER A 2 -10.65 -14.39 -39.40
CA SER A 2 -9.54 -15.01 -38.68
C SER A 2 -8.32 -14.08 -38.76
N GLY A 3 -7.59 -13.93 -37.66
CA GLY A 3 -6.25 -13.34 -37.68
C GLY A 3 -6.12 -11.87 -37.26
N ARG A 4 -6.49 -11.54 -36.01
CA ARG A 4 -5.92 -10.36 -35.31
C ARG A 4 -5.53 -10.70 -33.86
N GLN A 5 -4.83 -11.81 -33.66
CA GLN A 5 -4.07 -12.08 -32.42
C GLN A 5 -2.65 -11.47 -32.50
N GLY A 6 -2.53 -10.30 -33.12
CA GLY A 6 -1.25 -9.65 -33.45
C GLY A 6 -0.85 -8.54 -32.49
N GLY A 7 -1.16 -8.67 -31.20
CA GLY A 7 -0.69 -7.75 -30.18
C GLY A 7 -0.55 -8.48 -28.85
N LYS A 8 0.39 -8.06 -27.99
CA LYS A 8 0.36 -8.41 -26.57
C LYS A 8 -1.04 -8.08 -26.06
N LEU A 9 -1.91 -9.09 -26.01
CA LEU A 9 -3.18 -8.99 -25.32
C LEU A 9 -2.80 -8.48 -23.94
N LYS A 10 -3.26 -7.27 -23.57
CA LYS A 10 -3.20 -6.77 -22.19
C LYS A 10 -3.50 -7.98 -21.31
N PRO A 11 -2.62 -8.35 -20.35
CA PRO A 11 -2.69 -9.65 -19.68
C PRO A 11 -4.15 -9.95 -19.35
N LEU A 12 -4.77 -10.90 -20.07
CA LEU A 12 -6.23 -10.95 -20.20
C LEU A 12 -6.92 -11.35 -18.88
N LYS A 13 -6.12 -11.63 -17.86
CA LYS A 13 -6.53 -11.89 -16.49
C LYS A 13 -5.27 -11.84 -15.62
N GLU A 14 -4.88 -10.65 -15.17
CA GLU A 14 -4.02 -10.62 -13.98
C GLU A 14 -4.74 -11.39 -12.87
N PRO A 15 -4.04 -12.26 -12.11
CA PRO A 15 -4.67 -12.94 -10.99
C PRO A 15 -5.24 -11.86 -10.07
N LYS A 16 -6.56 -11.87 -9.88
CA LYS A 16 -7.23 -10.96 -8.94
C LYS A 16 -6.45 -11.05 -7.63
N LYS A 17 -5.88 -9.93 -7.18
CA LYS A 17 -5.09 -9.86 -5.95
C LYS A 17 -5.84 -10.64 -4.88
N LYS A 18 -5.28 -11.79 -4.48
CA LYS A 18 -5.90 -12.62 -3.44
C LYS A 18 -6.06 -11.72 -2.22
N LYS A 19 -7.26 -11.71 -1.63
CA LYS A 19 -7.48 -11.00 -0.37
C LYS A 19 -6.47 -11.59 0.61
N LYS A 20 -5.54 -10.75 1.07
CA LYS A 20 -4.62 -11.12 2.15
C LYS A 20 -5.49 -11.19 3.39
N GLU A 21 -5.73 -12.40 3.88
CA GLU A 21 -6.27 -12.61 5.22
C GLU A 21 -5.21 -12.03 6.16
N LEU A 22 -5.58 -10.98 6.89
CA LEU A 22 -4.70 -10.35 7.86
C LEU A 22 -4.97 -11.02 9.18
N ASP A 23 -3.99 -11.77 9.65
CA ASP A 23 -4.05 -12.44 10.94
C ASP A 23 -3.94 -11.40 12.08
N GLU A 24 -4.24 -11.82 13.31
CA GLU A 24 -4.22 -10.93 14.48
C GLU A 24 -2.86 -10.25 14.69
N GLU A 25 -1.78 -10.95 14.35
CA GLU A 25 -0.40 -10.43 14.39
C GLU A 25 -0.17 -9.30 13.37
N ASP A 26 -0.71 -9.43 12.16
CA ASP A 26 -0.61 -8.42 11.10
C ASP A 26 -1.36 -7.13 11.50
N LEU A 27 -2.51 -7.27 12.16
CA LEU A 27 -3.27 -6.14 12.69
C LEU A 27 -2.51 -5.43 13.82
N ALA A 28 -1.88 -6.20 14.72
CA ALA A 28 -1.04 -5.64 15.77
C ALA A 28 0.17 -4.89 15.20
N PHE A 29 0.82 -5.41 14.17
CA PHE A 29 1.93 -4.75 13.49
C PHE A 29 1.51 -3.47 12.78
N LYS A 30 0.38 -3.47 12.06
CA LYS A 30 -0.17 -2.27 11.40
C LYS A 30 -0.54 -1.18 12.40
N LYS A 31 -1.10 -1.53 13.55
CA LYS A 31 -1.38 -0.57 14.63
C LYS A 31 -0.08 0.08 15.13
N LYS A 32 0.95 -0.73 15.43
CA LYS A 32 2.28 -0.22 15.82
C LYS A 32 2.90 0.71 14.77
N GLN A 33 2.82 0.35 13.49
CA GLN A 33 3.33 1.19 12.41
C GLN A 33 2.60 2.54 12.32
N ASN A 34 1.28 2.53 12.39
CA ASN A 34 0.47 3.75 12.34
C ASN A 34 0.79 4.69 13.52
N ASP A 35 0.96 4.14 14.72
CA ASP A 35 1.30 4.94 15.90
C ASP A 35 2.70 5.55 15.80
N ASN A 36 3.67 4.80 15.27
CA ASN A 36 5.02 5.32 15.02
C ASN A 36 5.00 6.44 13.96
N LEU A 37 4.27 6.25 12.86
CA LEU A 37 4.14 7.26 11.82
C LEU A 37 3.49 8.54 12.33
N LYS A 38 2.45 8.43 13.17
CA LYS A 38 1.82 9.61 13.79
C LYS A 38 2.80 10.38 14.67
N LYS A 39 3.55 9.69 15.53
CA LYS A 39 4.57 10.31 16.39
C LYS A 39 5.66 10.99 15.57
N GLU A 40 6.14 10.35 14.51
CA GLU A 40 7.14 10.95 13.61
C GLU A 40 6.60 12.17 12.88
N GLN A 41 5.34 12.13 12.42
CA GLN A 41 4.71 13.27 11.76
C GLN A 41 4.51 14.43 12.72
N GLU A 42 4.08 14.17 13.95
CA GLU A 42 3.96 15.20 15.00
C GLU A 42 5.31 15.80 15.35
N ALA A 43 6.34 14.97 15.54
CA ALA A 43 7.70 15.43 15.78
C ALA A 43 8.22 16.27 14.60
N ARG A 44 8.01 15.82 13.36
CA ARG A 44 8.38 16.57 12.15
C ARG A 44 7.63 17.89 12.06
N LYS A 45 6.32 17.91 12.32
CA LYS A 45 5.52 19.15 12.30
C LYS A 45 5.99 20.12 13.37
N LEU A 46 6.28 19.65 14.58
CA LEU A 46 6.75 20.47 15.69
C LEU A 46 8.17 21.02 15.45
N LEU A 47 9.05 20.23 14.83
CA LEU A 47 10.35 20.70 14.37
C LEU A 47 10.21 21.75 13.26
N LEU A 48 9.29 21.53 12.32
CA LEU A 48 9.06 22.45 11.21
C LEU A 48 8.43 23.77 11.69
N SER A 49 7.53 23.73 12.67
CA SER A 49 6.96 24.93 13.29
C SER A 49 7.97 25.70 14.15
N LYS A 50 8.93 25.02 14.79
CA LYS A 50 10.03 25.66 15.53
C LYS A 50 11.08 26.29 14.62
N LYS A 51 11.17 25.87 13.36
CA LYS A 51 12.13 26.40 12.38
C LYS A 51 11.61 27.64 11.63
N LYS A 52 10.35 28.03 11.85
CA LYS A 52 9.72 29.20 11.25
C LYS A 52 9.80 30.38 12.21
#